data_AF-A0A951JG49-F1
#
_entry.id   AF-A0A951JG49-F1
#
_cell.length_a   1.000
_cell.length_b   1.000
_cell.length_c   1.000
_cell.angle_alpha   90.00
_cell.angle_beta   90.00
_cell.angle_gamma   90.00
#
_symmetry.space_group_name_H-M   'P 1'
#
loop_
_entity.id
_entity.type
_entity.pdbx_description
1 polymer ?
#
loop_
_entity_poly.entity_id
_entity_poly.type
_entity_poly.pdbx_seq_one_letter_code
_entity_poly.pdbx_strand_id
1 'polypeptide(L)'
;CHYRHRAHDNPYVYPGLQDITAFVDFTAVAEAGIAAGLELHGFTTQAQFLLGSGLYDVLPEFNPGDTVRNLMVSQEVQKLTMPGEMGDRFKVMGLSRGVERLVKGFSLKDLSSTL
;
A
#
# COMPACT_ATOMS: atom_id res chain seq x y z
N CYS A 1 -5.21 16.32 8.24
CA CYS A 1 -6.61 16.11 8.69
C CYS A 1 -7.52 16.00 7.48
N HIS A 2 -8.61 15.24 7.59
CA HIS A 2 -9.60 15.08 6.53
C HIS A 2 -11.02 15.31 7.06
N TYR A 3 -11.76 16.20 6.42
CA TYR A 3 -13.17 16.45 6.70
C TYR A 3 -13.96 16.50 5.39
N ARG A 4 -14.96 15.63 5.24
CA ARG A 4 -15.83 15.53 4.03
C ARG A 4 -15.03 15.56 2.71
N HIS A 5 -14.07 14.65 2.57
CA HIS A 5 -13.19 14.49 1.39
C HIS A 5 -12.26 15.68 1.09
N ARG A 6 -12.03 16.56 2.06
CA ARG A 6 -11.07 17.68 1.93
C ARG A 6 -9.94 17.52 2.92
N ALA A 7 -8.71 17.66 2.44
CA ALA A 7 -7.51 17.65 3.27
C ALA A 7 -7.20 19.06 3.78
N HIS A 8 -6.75 19.16 5.04
CA HIS A 8 -6.21 20.39 5.63
C HIS A 8 -5.34 20.05 6.85
N ASP A 9 -4.57 21.04 7.32
CA ASP A 9 -3.53 20.82 8.32
C ASP A 9 -3.94 21.22 9.75
N ASN A 10 -5.13 21.78 9.96
CA ASN A 10 -5.60 22.23 11.27
C ASN A 10 -6.35 21.13 12.07
N PRO A 11 -5.77 20.53 13.13
CA PRO A 11 -6.42 19.48 13.91
C PRO A 11 -7.51 20.01 14.87
N TYR A 12 -7.55 21.31 15.13
CA TYR A 12 -8.49 21.92 16.10
C TYR A 12 -9.86 22.24 15.49
N VAL A 13 -10.02 22.06 14.19
CA VAL A 13 -11.29 22.22 13.48
C VAL A 13 -12.20 21.03 13.77
N TYR A 14 -13.46 21.27 14.12
CA TYR A 14 -14.50 20.25 14.38
C TYR A 14 -14.01 18.98 15.14
N PRO A 15 -13.52 19.11 16.39
CA PRO A 15 -13.07 17.95 17.17
C PRO A 15 -14.14 16.85 17.24
N GLY A 16 -13.73 15.61 16.95
CA GLY A 16 -14.64 14.45 16.89
C GLY A 16 -15.40 14.27 15.58
N LEU A 17 -15.32 15.21 14.63
CA LEU A 17 -16.00 15.13 13.32
C LEU A 17 -15.04 15.01 12.13
N GLN A 18 -13.73 15.07 12.35
CA GLN A 18 -12.72 14.94 11.32
C GLN A 18 -11.72 13.84 11.65
N ASP A 19 -11.11 13.30 10.61
CA ASP A 19 -10.00 12.35 10.74
C ASP A 19 -8.66 13.09 10.85
N ILE A 20 -7.76 12.56 11.68
CA ILE A 20 -6.42 13.10 11.90
C ILE A 20 -5.43 11.96 11.68
N THR A 21 -4.58 12.12 10.66
CA THR A 21 -3.61 11.11 10.23
C THR A 21 -2.22 11.72 10.15
N ALA A 22 -1.20 10.86 10.17
CA ALA A 22 0.19 11.20 9.90
C ALA A 22 0.82 10.11 9.00
N PHE A 23 1.92 10.44 8.33
CA PHE A 23 2.70 9.44 7.62
C PHE A 23 3.33 8.45 8.60
N VAL A 24 3.44 7.19 8.17
CA VAL A 24 4.07 6.13 8.95
C VAL A 24 5.58 6.20 8.79
N ASP A 25 6.30 6.17 9.91
CA ASP A 25 7.73 5.91 9.96
C ASP A 25 7.96 4.39 9.94
N PHE A 26 8.32 3.85 8.78
CA PHE A 26 8.50 2.41 8.62
C PHE A 26 9.79 1.90 9.26
N THR A 27 10.84 2.70 9.38
CA THR A 27 12.05 2.32 10.10
C THR A 27 11.71 2.06 11.56
N ALA A 28 11.00 2.99 12.20
CA ALA A 28 10.56 2.83 13.59
C ALA A 28 9.65 1.60 13.79
N VAL A 29 8.76 1.31 12.83
CA VAL A 29 7.90 0.11 12.87
C VAL A 29 8.72 -1.18 12.75
N ALA A 30 9.70 -1.23 11.85
CA ALA A 30 10.57 -2.38 11.67
C ALA A 30 11.40 -2.65 12.93
N GLU A 31 12.05 -1.62 13.48
CA GLU A 31 12.84 -1.72 14.71
C GLU A 31 11.98 -2.22 15.89
N ALA A 32 10.78 -1.67 16.06
CA ALA A 32 9.86 -2.12 17.11
C ALA A 32 9.43 -3.58 16.93
N GLY A 33 9.16 -4.01 15.69
CA GLY A 33 8.83 -5.39 15.36
C GLY A 33 9.98 -6.36 15.67
N ILE A 34 11.19 -6.00 15.28
CA ILE A 34 12.41 -6.80 15.53
C ILE A 34 12.69 -6.88 17.04
N ALA A 35 12.57 -5.78 17.77
CA ALA A 35 12.72 -5.76 19.22
C ALA A 35 11.68 -6.64 19.94
N ALA A 36 10.49 -6.81 19.36
CA ALA A 36 9.46 -7.74 19.82
C ALA A 36 9.70 -9.20 19.36
N GLY A 37 10.82 -9.48 18.70
CA GLY A 37 11.21 -10.81 18.22
C GLY A 37 10.46 -11.26 16.97
N LEU A 38 10.02 -10.32 16.12
CA LEU A 38 9.54 -10.60 14.77
C LEU A 38 10.69 -10.48 13.77
N GLU A 39 10.54 -11.14 12.63
CA GLU A 39 11.45 -11.02 11.50
C GLU A 39 10.87 -10.10 10.45
N LEU A 40 11.69 -9.19 9.91
CA LEU A 40 11.33 -8.41 8.74
C LEU A 40 11.35 -9.31 7.51
N HIS A 41 10.18 -9.62 6.99
CA HIS A 41 9.99 -10.46 5.82
C HIS A 41 10.18 -9.68 4.51
N GLY A 42 9.83 -8.39 4.52
CA GLY A 42 10.02 -7.53 3.37
C GLY A 42 9.41 -6.14 3.56
N PHE A 43 9.83 -5.22 2.71
CA PHE A 43 9.33 -3.85 2.67
C PHE A 43 9.37 -3.34 1.23
N THR A 44 8.26 -2.77 0.75
CA THR A 44 8.22 -2.22 -0.62
C THR A 44 7.09 -1.21 -0.79
N THR A 45 6.93 -0.66 -2.00
CA THR A 45 5.78 0.20 -2.32
C THR A 45 4.53 -0.61 -2.65
N GLN A 46 3.35 0.00 -2.51
CA GLN A 46 2.09 -0.67 -2.86
C GLN A 46 2.09 -1.20 -4.29
N ALA A 47 2.58 -0.41 -5.26
CA ALA A 47 2.63 -0.84 -6.66
C ALA A 47 3.42 -2.14 -6.82
N GLN A 48 4.64 -2.20 -6.27
CA GLN A 48 5.50 -3.37 -6.36
C GLN A 48 4.88 -4.58 -5.65
N PHE A 49 4.26 -4.36 -4.49
CA PHE A 49 3.59 -5.42 -3.75
C PHE A 49 2.42 -6.03 -4.50
N LEU A 50 1.54 -5.19 -5.06
CA LEU A 50 0.38 -5.65 -5.83
C LEU A 50 0.79 -6.38 -7.10
N LEU A 51 1.74 -5.82 -7.86
CA LEU A 51 2.28 -6.46 -9.06
C LEU A 51 2.94 -7.81 -8.73
N GLY A 52 3.76 -7.87 -7.68
CA GLY A 52 4.41 -9.11 -7.24
C GLY A 52 3.44 -10.15 -6.67
N SER A 53 2.25 -9.71 -6.26
CA SER A 53 1.17 -10.58 -5.80
C SER A 53 0.27 -11.09 -6.93
N GLY A 54 0.52 -10.70 -8.18
CA GLY A 54 -0.28 -11.13 -9.34
C GLY A 54 -1.52 -10.28 -9.56
N LEU A 55 -1.44 -8.96 -9.39
CA LEU A 55 -2.57 -8.05 -9.64
C LEU A 55 -3.27 -8.31 -10.99
N TYR A 56 -2.51 -8.58 -12.04
CA TYR A 56 -3.07 -8.85 -13.36
C TYR A 56 -3.83 -10.18 -13.46
N ASP A 57 -3.51 -11.14 -12.59
CA ASP A 57 -4.16 -12.46 -12.56
C ASP A 57 -5.57 -12.39 -11.97
N VAL A 58 -5.88 -11.34 -11.21
CA VAL A 58 -7.19 -11.13 -10.57
C VAL A 58 -8.07 -10.11 -11.29
N LEU A 59 -7.57 -9.48 -12.36
CA LEU A 59 -8.38 -8.55 -13.13
C LEU A 59 -9.46 -9.31 -13.92
N PRO A 60 -10.67 -8.74 -14.03
CA PRO A 60 -11.68 -9.32 -14.90
C PRO A 60 -11.20 -9.35 -16.34
N GLU A 61 -11.58 -10.39 -17.08
CA GLU A 61 -11.30 -10.46 -18.52
C GLU A 61 -11.85 -9.24 -19.24
N PHE A 62 -11.04 -8.69 -20.13
CA PHE A 62 -11.45 -7.57 -20.97
C PHE A 62 -12.63 -7.99 -21.84
N ASN A 63 -13.78 -7.32 -21.67
CA ASN A 63 -14.95 -7.55 -22.49
C ASN A 63 -15.12 -6.40 -23.50
N PRO A 64 -14.88 -6.61 -24.80
CA PRO A 64 -15.03 -5.56 -25.81
C PRO A 64 -16.43 -4.91 -25.84
N GLY A 65 -17.46 -5.62 -25.39
CA GLY A 65 -18.84 -5.12 -25.30
C GLY A 65 -19.16 -4.27 -24.07
N ASP A 66 -18.27 -4.21 -23.08
CA ASP A 66 -18.45 -3.45 -21.84
C ASP A 66 -17.28 -2.47 -21.60
N THR A 67 -17.18 -1.49 -22.50
CA THR A 67 -16.11 -0.49 -22.50
C THR A 67 -16.08 0.36 -21.23
N VAL A 68 -17.24 0.64 -20.63
CA VAL A 68 -17.36 1.43 -19.40
C VAL A 68 -16.71 0.69 -18.23
N ARG A 69 -17.03 -0.60 -18.05
CA ARG A 69 -16.43 -1.40 -16.98
C ARG A 69 -14.92 -1.54 -17.17
N ASN A 70 -14.46 -1.80 -18.38
CA ASN A 70 -13.02 -1.94 -18.65
C ASN A 70 -12.25 -0.66 -18.34
N LEU A 71 -12.84 0.50 -18.67
CA LEU A 71 -12.25 1.80 -18.35
C LEU A 71 -12.17 2.03 -16.83
N MET A 72 -13.24 1.72 -16.10
CA MET A 72 -13.27 1.84 -14.64
C MET A 72 -12.18 0.98 -13.98
N VAL A 73 -12.09 -0.30 -14.36
CA VAL A 73 -11.05 -1.22 -13.85
C VAL A 73 -9.65 -0.68 -14.15
N SER A 74 -9.44 -0.17 -15.36
CA SER A 74 -8.15 0.40 -15.76
C SER A 74 -7.79 1.62 -14.90
N GLN A 75 -8.75 2.50 -14.59
CA GLN A 75 -8.54 3.66 -13.72
C GLN A 75 -8.22 3.25 -12.27
N GLU A 76 -8.90 2.22 -11.74
CA GLU A 76 -8.62 1.70 -10.41
C GLU A 76 -7.22 1.10 -10.32
N VAL A 77 -6.83 0.29 -11.30
CA VAL A 77 -5.47 -0.26 -11.39
C VAL A 77 -4.43 0.86 -11.48
N GLN A 78 -4.67 1.88 -12.31
CA GLN A 78 -3.77 3.04 -12.41
C GLN A 78 -3.65 3.77 -11.07
N LYS A 79 -4.77 4.05 -10.39
CA LYS A 79 -4.74 4.70 -9.08
C LYS A 79 -3.94 3.90 -8.05
N LEU A 80 -4.06 2.57 -8.06
CA LEU A 80 -3.36 1.68 -7.14
C LEU A 80 -1.86 1.52 -7.44
N THR A 81 -1.42 1.74 -8.67
CA THR A 81 -0.06 1.37 -9.12
C THR A 81 0.80 2.53 -9.64
N MET A 82 0.20 3.64 -10.08
CA MET A 82 0.95 4.75 -10.68
C MET A 82 1.69 5.60 -9.63
N PRO A 83 2.90 6.08 -9.97
CA PRO A 83 3.59 7.11 -9.20
C PRO A 83 2.77 8.40 -9.12
N GLY A 84 2.82 9.08 -7.98
CA GLY A 84 2.01 10.29 -7.73
C GLY A 84 0.58 10.00 -7.25
N GLU A 85 0.07 8.78 -7.45
CA GLU A 85 -1.18 8.28 -6.87
C GLU A 85 -0.89 7.45 -5.61
N MET A 86 -1.41 6.23 -5.50
CA MET A 86 -1.16 5.37 -4.33
C MET A 86 0.09 4.51 -4.49
N GLY A 87 0.56 4.30 -5.72
CA GLY A 87 1.57 3.28 -6.03
C GLY A 87 2.91 3.46 -5.34
N ASP A 88 3.34 4.71 -5.18
CA ASP A 88 4.57 5.11 -4.48
C ASP A 88 4.30 5.74 -3.10
N ARG A 89 3.14 6.36 -2.87
CA ARG A 89 2.79 6.95 -1.56
C ARG A 89 2.58 5.88 -0.49
N PHE A 90 1.87 4.81 -0.82
CA PHE A 90 1.62 3.71 0.10
C PHE A 90 2.77 2.70 0.07
N LYS A 91 3.08 2.13 1.24
CA LYS A 91 4.10 1.10 1.42
C LYS A 91 3.49 -0.13 2.07
N VAL A 92 4.14 -1.27 1.89
CA VAL A 92 3.78 -2.55 2.49
C VAL A 92 4.99 -3.08 3.22
N MET A 93 4.80 -3.51 4.46
CA MET A 93 5.80 -4.16 5.30
C MET A 93 5.26 -5.50 5.77
N GLY A 94 6.08 -6.54 5.66
CA GLY A 94 5.80 -7.87 6.21
C GLY A 94 6.63 -8.11 7.46
N LEU A 95 5.98 -8.37 8.59
CA LEU A 95 6.60 -8.86 9.81
C LEU A 95 6.04 -10.25 10.12
N SER A 96 6.91 -11.20 10.48
CA SER A 96 6.49 -12.59 10.71
C SER A 96 7.21 -13.27 11.86
N ARG A 97 6.68 -14.42 12.30
CA ARG A 97 7.29 -15.32 13.28
C ARG A 97 7.11 -16.75 12.80
N GLY A 98 8.20 -17.47 12.58
CA GLY A 98 8.17 -18.87 12.16
C GLY A 98 7.56 -19.10 10.76
N VAL A 99 7.72 -18.13 9.85
CA VAL A 99 7.25 -18.25 8.46
C VAL A 99 8.45 -18.31 7.54
N GLU A 100 8.78 -19.52 7.07
CA GLU A 100 9.91 -19.73 6.15
C GLU A 100 9.58 -19.44 4.68
N ARG A 101 8.28 -19.35 4.36
CA ARG A 101 7.83 -19.16 2.97
C ARG A 101 7.94 -17.70 2.56
N LEU A 102 8.70 -17.46 1.49
CA LEU A 102 8.73 -16.17 0.79
C LEU A 102 7.33 -15.70 0.37
N VAL A 103 6.96 -14.50 0.80
CA VAL A 103 5.74 -13.82 0.35
C VAL A 103 5.95 -13.23 -1.05
N LYS A 104 5.17 -13.71 -2.03
CA LYS A 104 5.29 -13.31 -3.46
C LYS A 104 5.27 -11.80 -3.68
N GLY A 105 4.49 -11.06 -2.89
CA GLY A 105 4.41 -9.60 -3.00
C GLY A 105 5.75 -8.87 -2.86
N PHE A 106 6.75 -9.44 -2.16
CA PHE A 106 8.09 -8.84 -2.05
C PHE A 106 9.07 -9.31 -3.13
N SER A 107 8.64 -10.16 -4.07
CA SER A 107 9.55 -10.80 -5.04
C SER A 107 10.04 -9.90 -6.18
N LEU A 108 9.27 -8.88 -6.57
CA LEU A 108 9.65 -7.99 -7.68
C LEU A 108 10.72 -6.98 -7.27
N LYS A 109 10.49 -6.29 -6.15
CA LYS A 109 11.40 -5.29 -5.62
C LYS A 109 11.20 -5.20 -4.12
N ASP A 110 12.18 -5.67 -3.38
CA ASP A 110 12.28 -5.45 -1.95
C ASP A 110 13.18 -4.22 -1.68
N LEU A 111 12.75 -3.38 -0.75
CA LEU A 111 13.38 -2.13 -0.34
C LEU A 111 13.81 -2.19 1.13
N SER A 112 13.86 -3.37 1.75
CA SER A 112 14.20 -3.49 3.18
C SER A 112 15.59 -2.94 3.52
N SER A 113 16.50 -2.88 2.55
CA SER A 113 17.83 -2.26 2.70
C SER A 113 17.82 -0.73 2.82
N THR A 114 16.68 -0.08 2.58
CA THR A 114 16.51 1.37 2.70
C THR A 114 15.81 1.79 3.99
N LEU A 115 15.46 0.83 4.85
CA LEU A 115 14.90 1.09 6.17
C LEU A 115 15.99 1.49 7.17
#